data_AF-A0A6C1QKK1-F1
#
_entry.id   AF-A0A6C1QKK1-F1
#
_cell.length_a   1.000
_cell.length_b   1.000
_cell.length_c   1.000
_cell.angle_alpha   90.00
_cell.angle_beta   90.00
_cell.angle_gamma   90.00
#
_symmetry.space_group_name_H-M   'P 1'
#
loop_
_entity.id
_entity.type
_entity.pdbx_description
1 polymer ?
#
loop_
_entity_poly.entity_id
_entity_poly.type
_entity_poly.pdbx_seq_one_letter_code
_entity_poly.pdbx_strand_id
1 'polypeptide(L)'
;MKDLLCNLSSWFYEKSKNNLVLLLLLAVFLSFNAIIMPYFAKLYGLQDQVLLDLQFGFTPEFAYTVLAGYGEYGRQGIMVFTGIVDNIYPLVYGSLLAFSISRLKRKADARNSSCQFINLIPFTAVLFDFMENTGILIMIQNYPDKIIPVAWATSFAGMFKWILVVSSILILLFYLLKTFAKPLIVKP
;
A
#
# COMPACT_ATOMS: atom_id res chain seq x y z
N MET A 1 7.27 -17.10 -15.73
CA MET A 1 7.07 -16.26 -14.54
C MET A 1 8.24 -15.31 -14.29
N LYS A 2 9.49 -15.80 -14.17
CA LYS A 2 10.68 -14.97 -13.94
C LYS A 2 10.87 -13.85 -14.98
N ASP A 3 10.72 -14.16 -16.27
CA ASP A 3 10.91 -13.18 -17.34
C ASP A 3 9.86 -12.06 -17.31
N LEU A 4 8.61 -12.41 -16.96
CA LEU A 4 7.53 -11.43 -16.78
C LEU A 4 7.88 -10.44 -15.66
N LEU A 5 8.34 -10.94 -14.50
CA LEU A 5 8.76 -10.09 -13.38
C LEU A 5 9.98 -9.24 -13.74
N CYS A 6 10.93 -9.79 -14.50
CA CYS A 6 12.10 -9.04 -14.96
C CYS A 6 11.71 -7.91 -15.93
N ASN A 7 10.78 -8.18 -16.84
CA ASN A 7 10.25 -7.19 -17.78
C ASN A 7 9.50 -6.08 -17.04
N LEU A 8 8.63 -6.45 -16.09
CA LEU A 8 7.90 -5.50 -15.27
C LEU A 8 8.85 -4.62 -14.44
N SER A 9 9.81 -5.22 -13.75
CA SER A 9 10.82 -4.51 -12.97
C SER A 9 11.62 -3.53 -13.85
N SER A 10 12.08 -3.98 -15.02
CA SER A 10 12.82 -3.16 -15.98
C SER A 10 12.00 -1.98 -16.50
N TRP A 11 10.69 -2.20 -16.75
CA TRP A 11 9.77 -1.15 -17.17
C TRP A 11 9.68 -0.01 -16.15
N PHE A 12 9.59 -0.31 -14.85
CA PHE A 12 9.62 0.71 -13.79
C PHE A 12 10.95 1.49 -13.76
N TYR A 13 12.09 0.80 -13.92
CA TYR A 13 13.39 1.49 -14.00
C TYR A 13 13.51 2.41 -15.21
N GLU A 14 12.96 2.02 -16.36
CA GLU A 14 12.97 2.85 -17.56
C GLU A 14 12.04 4.05 -17.43
N LYS A 15 10.79 3.83 -17.03
CA LYS A 15 9.78 4.91 -16.94
C LYS A 15 10.06 5.91 -15.82
N SER A 16 10.71 5.49 -14.73
CA SER A 16 11.14 6.40 -13.66
C SER A 16 12.25 7.39 -14.08
N LYS A 17 12.73 7.38 -15.33
CA LYS A 17 13.58 8.46 -15.87
C LYS A 17 12.81 9.78 -16.05
N ASN A 18 11.52 9.70 -16.31
CA ASN A 18 10.69 10.87 -16.52
C ASN A 18 10.22 11.45 -15.18
N ASN A 19 10.68 12.66 -14.84
CA ASN A 19 10.29 13.34 -13.60
C ASN A 19 8.78 13.64 -13.57
N LEU A 20 8.11 13.83 -14.71
CA LEU A 20 6.68 14.08 -14.78
C LEU A 20 5.87 12.91 -14.22
N VAL A 21 6.30 11.66 -14.47
CA VAL A 21 5.59 10.47 -13.94
C VAL A 21 5.60 10.47 -12.42
N LEU A 22 6.75 10.77 -11.79
CA LEU A 22 6.86 10.87 -10.34
C LEU A 22 6.05 12.04 -9.78
N LEU A 23 6.07 13.19 -10.44
CA LEU A 23 5.28 14.36 -10.01
C LEU A 23 3.78 14.08 -10.09
N LEU A 24 3.31 13.43 -11.15
CA LEU A 24 1.91 13.04 -11.28
C LEU A 24 1.51 12.01 -10.23
N LEU A 25 2.32 10.96 -10.01
CA LEU A 25 2.05 9.98 -8.95
C LEU A 25 2.03 10.62 -7.57
N LEU A 26 2.95 11.55 -7.30
CA LEU A 26 2.97 12.30 -6.05
C LEU A 26 1.72 13.19 -5.93
N ALA A 27 1.33 13.91 -6.99
CA ALA A 27 0.13 14.74 -6.98
C ALA A 27 -1.14 13.91 -6.74
N VAL A 28 -1.26 12.73 -7.38
CA VAL A 28 -2.37 11.80 -7.15
C VAL A 28 -2.35 11.30 -5.71
N PHE A 29 -1.21 10.86 -5.19
CA PHE A 29 -1.06 10.41 -3.81
C PHE A 29 -1.45 11.48 -2.78
N LEU A 30 -1.00 12.72 -2.98
CA LEU A 30 -1.35 13.86 -2.12
C LEU A 30 -2.83 14.19 -2.24
N SER A 31 -3.41 14.18 -3.44
CA SER A 31 -4.85 14.40 -3.64
C SER A 31 -5.67 13.30 -2.95
N PHE A 32 -5.20 12.06 -3.00
CA PHE A 32 -5.87 10.94 -2.36
C PHE A 32 -5.94 11.14 -0.84
N ASN A 33 -4.82 11.49 -0.21
CA ASN A 33 -4.75 11.68 1.24
C ASN A 33 -5.39 12.98 1.73
N ALA A 34 -5.25 14.08 0.99
CA ALA A 34 -5.72 15.39 1.43
C ALA A 34 -7.20 15.65 1.07
N ILE A 35 -7.73 15.00 0.04
CA ILE A 35 -9.07 15.29 -0.50
C ILE A 35 -9.94 14.04 -0.51
N ILE A 36 -9.52 12.97 -1.21
CA ILE A 36 -10.38 11.82 -1.48
C ILE A 36 -10.69 11.05 -0.18
N MET A 37 -9.68 10.67 0.60
CA MET A 37 -9.85 9.94 1.85
C MET A 37 -10.70 10.71 2.87
N PRO A 38 -10.41 11.99 3.19
CA PRO A 38 -11.23 12.76 4.13
C PRO A 38 -12.66 12.97 3.64
N TYR A 39 -12.86 13.18 2.33
CA TYR A 39 -14.18 13.34 1.73
C TYR A 39 -15.04 12.09 1.94
N PHE A 40 -14.53 10.92 1.59
CA PHE A 40 -15.28 9.67 1.75
C PHE A 40 -15.43 9.25 3.22
N ALA A 41 -14.42 9.49 4.05
CA ALA A 41 -14.53 9.28 5.49
C ALA A 41 -15.65 10.15 6.09
N LYS A 42 -15.80 11.41 5.63
CA LYS A 42 -16.92 12.26 6.04
C LYS A 42 -18.25 11.75 5.51
N LEU A 43 -18.30 11.40 4.22
CA LEU A 43 -19.52 10.96 3.54
C LEU A 43 -20.15 9.74 4.22
N TYR A 44 -19.33 8.82 4.71
CA TYR A 44 -19.76 7.58 5.35
C TYR A 44 -19.63 7.58 6.89
N GLY A 45 -19.29 8.72 7.52
CA GLY A 45 -19.21 8.83 8.98
C GLY A 45 -18.08 8.02 9.62
N LEU A 46 -16.96 7.83 8.93
CA LEU A 46 -15.84 6.98 9.33
C LEU A 46 -14.74 7.71 10.12
N GLN A 47 -14.85 9.04 10.31
CA GLN A 47 -13.77 9.88 10.84
C GLN A 47 -13.31 9.49 12.25
N ASP A 48 -14.26 9.02 13.09
CA ASP A 48 -14.00 8.60 14.47
C ASP A 48 -14.09 7.08 14.65
N GLN A 49 -14.16 6.33 13.55
CA GLN A 49 -14.32 4.88 13.56
C GLN A 49 -12.94 4.20 13.55
N VAL A 50 -12.83 3.12 14.31
CA VAL A 50 -11.65 2.24 14.24
C VAL A 50 -11.71 1.46 12.95
N LEU A 51 -10.77 1.69 12.02
CA LEU A 51 -10.65 0.92 10.78
C LEU A 51 -9.71 -0.28 10.98
N LEU A 52 -10.16 -1.47 10.55
CA LEU A 52 -9.42 -2.72 10.74
C LEU A 52 -8.13 -2.76 9.91
N ASP A 53 -8.16 -2.22 8.69
CA ASP A 53 -7.03 -2.13 7.75
C ASP A 53 -5.89 -1.21 8.23
N LEU A 54 -6.17 -0.33 9.20
CA LEU A 54 -5.17 0.52 9.85
C LEU A 54 -4.52 -0.16 11.06
N GLN A 55 -4.99 -1.32 11.50
CA GLN A 55 -4.42 -2.05 12.62
C GLN A 55 -3.23 -2.91 12.19
N PHE A 56 -2.22 -3.04 13.05
CA PHE A 56 -1.15 -4.01 12.85
C PHE A 56 -1.57 -5.40 13.37
N GLY A 57 -2.55 -5.99 12.70
CA GLY A 57 -3.19 -7.24 13.10
C GLY A 57 -4.25 -7.07 14.18
N PHE A 58 -5.12 -8.07 14.31
CA PHE A 58 -6.23 -8.09 15.26
C PHE A 58 -6.73 -9.53 15.51
N THR A 59 -7.45 -9.73 16.62
CA THR A 59 -8.17 -11.00 16.86
C THR A 59 -9.56 -10.95 16.22
N PRO A 60 -10.18 -12.11 15.92
CA PRO A 60 -11.55 -12.17 15.46
C PRO A 60 -12.54 -11.49 16.42
N GLU A 61 -12.37 -11.65 17.72
CA GLU A 61 -13.23 -11.04 18.74
C GLU A 61 -13.19 -9.51 18.65
N PHE A 62 -11.99 -8.94 18.49
CA PHE A 62 -11.82 -7.51 18.27
C PHE A 62 -12.46 -7.07 16.95
N ALA A 63 -12.20 -7.79 15.85
CA ALA A 63 -12.77 -7.48 14.54
C ALA A 63 -14.30 -7.40 14.58
N TYR A 64 -14.95 -8.40 15.16
CA TYR A 64 -16.42 -8.41 15.25
C TYR A 64 -16.98 -7.42 16.28
N THR A 65 -16.19 -7.02 17.28
CA THR A 65 -16.55 -5.91 18.18
C THR A 65 -16.56 -4.58 17.42
N VAL A 66 -15.54 -4.35 16.59
CA VAL A 66 -15.48 -3.19 15.69
C VAL A 66 -16.65 -3.21 14.69
N LEU A 67 -16.92 -4.34 14.03
CA LEU A 67 -18.04 -4.45 13.09
C LEU A 67 -19.42 -4.26 13.74
N ALA A 68 -19.57 -4.67 15.00
CA ALA A 68 -20.77 -4.40 15.79
C ALA A 68 -20.91 -2.90 16.08
N GLY A 69 -19.81 -2.23 16.47
CA GLY A 69 -19.76 -0.81 16.78
C GLY A 69 -20.14 0.10 15.60
N TYR A 70 -19.88 -0.32 14.37
CA TYR A 70 -20.29 0.42 13.17
C TYR A 70 -21.83 0.56 13.01
N GLY A 71 -22.61 -0.35 13.60
CA GLY A 71 -24.04 -0.45 13.30
C GLY A 71 -24.32 -0.81 11.83
N GLU A 72 -25.60 -0.87 11.45
CA GLU A 72 -26.00 -1.27 10.10
C GLU A 72 -25.56 -0.26 9.03
N TYR A 73 -25.86 1.02 9.25
CA TYR A 73 -25.49 2.10 8.32
C TYR A 73 -23.97 2.25 8.16
N GLY A 74 -23.20 2.16 9.27
CA GLY A 74 -21.74 2.26 9.20
C GLY A 74 -21.11 1.09 8.44
N ARG A 75 -21.64 -0.14 8.61
CA ARG A 75 -21.18 -1.31 7.84
C ARG A 75 -21.39 -1.13 6.32
N GLN A 76 -22.52 -0.55 5.90
CA GLN A 76 -22.75 -0.24 4.47
C GLN A 76 -21.76 0.80 3.95
N GLY A 77 -21.50 1.87 4.73
CA GLY A 77 -20.53 2.89 4.38
C GLY A 77 -19.11 2.34 4.21
N ILE A 78 -18.67 1.49 5.15
CA ILE A 78 -17.36 0.83 5.07
C ILE A 78 -17.30 -0.14 3.90
N MET A 79 -18.37 -0.89 3.62
CA MET A 79 -18.39 -1.79 2.47
C MET A 79 -18.15 -1.04 1.14
N VAL A 80 -18.76 0.13 0.97
CA VAL A 80 -18.53 0.96 -0.22
C VAL A 80 -17.14 1.60 -0.22
N PHE A 81 -16.71 2.13 0.92
CA PHE A 81 -15.39 2.73 1.08
C PHE A 81 -14.27 1.71 0.78
N THR A 82 -14.25 0.58 1.47
CA THR A 82 -13.27 -0.50 1.29
C THR A 82 -13.34 -1.09 -0.11
N GLY A 83 -14.56 -1.31 -0.63
CA GLY A 83 -14.77 -1.90 -1.96
C GLY A 83 -14.24 -1.06 -3.12
N ILE A 84 -14.22 0.26 -2.98
CA ILE A 84 -13.88 1.19 -4.06
C ILE A 84 -12.65 2.02 -3.73
N VAL A 85 -12.77 2.88 -2.72
CA VAL A 85 -11.76 3.91 -2.40
C VAL A 85 -10.51 3.23 -1.89
N ASP A 86 -10.65 2.38 -0.88
CA ASP A 86 -9.51 1.73 -0.26
C ASP A 86 -8.84 0.74 -1.22
N ASN A 87 -9.58 0.04 -2.08
CA ASN A 87 -8.96 -0.81 -3.12
C ASN A 87 -8.21 -0.03 -4.22
N ILE A 88 -8.48 1.26 -4.45
CA ILE A 88 -7.70 2.06 -5.40
C ILE A 88 -6.40 2.55 -4.76
N TYR A 89 -6.41 2.85 -3.47
CA TYR A 89 -5.30 3.49 -2.77
C TYR A 89 -3.96 2.71 -2.84
N PRO A 90 -3.94 1.37 -2.72
CA PRO A 90 -2.74 0.56 -2.85
C PRO A 90 -2.04 0.69 -4.19
N LEU A 91 -2.80 0.82 -5.27
CA LEU A 91 -2.22 1.04 -6.59
C LEU A 91 -1.50 2.39 -6.66
N VAL A 92 -2.04 3.42 -5.97
CA VAL A 92 -1.44 4.75 -5.90
C VAL A 92 -0.15 4.72 -5.09
N TYR A 93 -0.18 4.24 -3.83
CA TYR A 93 1.02 4.23 -2.99
C TYR A 93 2.06 3.25 -3.54
N GLY A 94 1.63 2.07 -4.01
CA GLY A 94 2.50 1.01 -4.53
C GLY A 94 3.25 1.48 -5.77
N SER A 95 2.56 2.14 -6.69
CA SER A 95 3.18 2.76 -7.87
C SER A 95 4.16 3.86 -7.47
N LEU A 96 3.75 4.79 -6.59
CA LEU A 96 4.64 5.88 -6.14
C LEU A 96 5.93 5.34 -5.51
N LEU A 97 5.82 4.35 -4.62
CA LEU A 97 6.99 3.71 -3.98
C LEU A 97 7.86 2.97 -5.00
N ALA A 98 7.27 2.16 -5.87
CA ALA A 98 8.01 1.40 -6.89
C ALA A 98 8.81 2.33 -7.82
N PHE A 99 8.16 3.37 -8.35
CA PHE A 99 8.82 4.37 -9.20
C PHE A 99 9.91 5.13 -8.46
N SER A 100 9.68 5.50 -7.20
CA SER A 100 10.64 6.25 -6.38
C SER A 100 11.86 5.41 -6.02
N ILE A 101 11.67 4.14 -5.63
CA ILE A 101 12.74 3.16 -5.41
C ILE A 101 13.54 2.98 -6.69
N SER A 102 12.88 2.77 -7.83
CA SER A 102 13.54 2.66 -9.14
C SER A 102 14.40 3.88 -9.48
N ARG A 103 13.87 5.09 -9.24
CA ARG A 103 14.56 6.35 -9.49
C ARG A 103 15.82 6.51 -8.64
N LEU A 104 15.70 6.28 -7.33
CA LEU A 104 16.78 6.50 -6.38
C LEU A 104 17.84 5.42 -6.51
N LYS A 105 17.45 4.16 -6.66
CA LYS A 105 18.39 3.07 -6.90
C LYS A 105 19.24 3.32 -8.14
N ARG A 106 18.63 3.74 -9.26
CA ARG A 106 19.37 4.06 -10.49
C ARG A 106 20.36 5.22 -10.30
N LYS A 107 20.03 6.23 -9.48
CA LYS A 107 20.96 7.31 -9.12
C LYS A 107 22.08 6.81 -8.20
N ALA A 108 21.75 5.93 -7.25
CA ALA A 108 22.64 5.43 -6.21
C ALA A 108 23.60 4.32 -6.66
N ASP A 109 23.22 3.51 -7.66
CA ASP A 109 24.04 2.40 -8.17
C ASP A 109 24.46 2.66 -9.63
N ALA A 110 25.75 2.54 -9.93
CA ALA A 110 26.23 2.65 -11.31
C ALA A 110 26.10 1.33 -12.10
N ARG A 111 25.88 0.19 -11.41
CA ARG A 111 25.78 -1.14 -12.02
C ARG A 111 24.31 -1.50 -12.26
N ASN A 112 23.93 -1.54 -13.53
CA ASN A 112 22.68 -2.16 -13.97
C ASN A 112 22.90 -3.68 -14.03
N SER A 113 22.41 -4.43 -13.03
CA SER A 113 22.15 -5.85 -13.26
C SER A 113 20.82 -5.98 -13.97
N SER A 114 20.72 -6.90 -14.94
CA SER A 114 19.62 -6.96 -15.91
C SER A 114 18.25 -7.35 -15.31
N CYS A 115 18.17 -7.66 -14.02
CA CYS A 115 16.91 -7.91 -13.34
C CYS A 115 17.03 -7.65 -11.83
N GLN A 116 16.25 -6.69 -11.29
CA GLN A 116 16.34 -6.22 -9.90
C GLN A 116 14.95 -6.03 -9.27
N PHE A 117 14.44 -7.06 -8.59
CA PHE A 117 13.06 -7.09 -8.09
C PHE A 117 12.75 -6.19 -6.88
N ILE A 118 13.73 -5.46 -6.35
CA ILE A 118 13.54 -4.63 -5.15
C ILE A 118 12.46 -3.54 -5.34
N ASN A 119 12.25 -3.09 -6.57
CA ASN A 119 11.19 -2.14 -6.92
C ASN A 119 9.79 -2.78 -7.03
N LEU A 120 9.67 -4.10 -6.95
CA LEU A 120 8.39 -4.83 -6.97
C LEU A 120 7.87 -5.16 -5.57
N ILE A 121 8.69 -4.98 -4.51
CA ILE A 121 8.27 -5.18 -3.11
C ILE A 121 6.99 -4.38 -2.77
N PRO A 122 6.83 -3.10 -3.19
CA PRO A 122 5.58 -2.37 -2.98
C PRO A 122 4.35 -3.06 -3.57
N PHE A 123 4.48 -3.73 -4.73
CA PHE A 123 3.35 -4.45 -5.33
C PHE A 123 3.01 -5.74 -4.60
N THR A 124 3.97 -6.38 -3.91
CA THR A 124 3.62 -7.45 -2.99
C THR A 124 2.79 -6.92 -1.82
N ALA A 125 3.08 -5.71 -1.32
CA ALA A 125 2.24 -5.07 -0.30
C ALA A 125 0.81 -4.83 -0.82
N VAL A 126 0.67 -4.33 -2.05
CA VAL A 126 -0.62 -4.14 -2.73
C VAL A 126 -1.44 -5.43 -2.80
N LEU A 127 -0.81 -6.57 -3.08
CA LEU A 127 -1.53 -7.85 -3.12
C LEU A 127 -2.10 -8.22 -1.74
N PHE A 128 -1.31 -8.04 -0.68
CA PHE A 128 -1.77 -8.30 0.68
C PHE A 128 -2.85 -7.32 1.14
N ASP A 129 -2.77 -6.06 0.69
CA ASP A 129 -3.79 -5.04 0.87
C ASP A 129 -5.14 -5.49 0.28
N PHE A 130 -5.13 -5.98 -0.98
CA PHE A 130 -6.36 -6.52 -1.59
C PHE A 130 -6.89 -7.75 -0.88
N MET A 131 -6.03 -8.62 -0.37
CA MET A 131 -6.44 -9.79 0.42
C MET A 131 -7.10 -9.37 1.73
N GLU A 132 -6.54 -8.38 2.42
CA GLU A 132 -7.10 -7.80 3.63
C GLU A 132 -8.47 -7.15 3.35
N ASN A 133 -8.54 -6.27 2.35
CA ASN A 133 -9.79 -5.59 1.98
C ASN A 133 -10.88 -6.59 1.58
N THR A 134 -10.53 -7.62 0.83
CA THR A 134 -11.46 -8.70 0.48
C THR A 134 -11.96 -9.43 1.73
N GLY A 135 -11.07 -9.71 2.69
CA GLY A 135 -11.43 -10.33 3.96
C GLY A 135 -12.36 -9.46 4.81
N ILE A 136 -12.11 -8.15 4.89
CA ILE A 136 -12.99 -7.18 5.56
C ILE A 136 -14.37 -7.19 4.91
N LEU A 137 -14.45 -7.13 3.58
CA LEU A 137 -15.72 -7.17 2.85
C LEU A 137 -16.51 -8.46 3.11
N ILE A 138 -15.84 -9.62 3.09
CA ILE A 138 -16.47 -10.91 3.42
C ILE A 138 -17.01 -10.90 4.85
N MET A 139 -16.23 -10.42 5.84
CA MET A 139 -16.70 -10.34 7.22
C MET A 139 -17.92 -9.43 7.37
N ILE A 140 -17.94 -8.28 6.69
CA ILE A 140 -19.07 -7.34 6.73
C ILE A 140 -20.32 -7.94 6.08
N GLN A 141 -20.17 -8.59 4.92
CA GLN A 141 -21.29 -9.19 4.18
C GLN A 141 -21.97 -10.35 4.92
N ASN A 142 -21.22 -11.07 5.77
CA ASN A 142 -21.76 -12.20 6.53
C ASN A 142 -22.17 -11.81 7.95
N TYR A 143 -21.87 -10.60 8.42
CA TYR A 143 -22.26 -10.13 9.74
C TYR A 143 -23.81 -10.20 9.90
N PRO A 144 -24.35 -10.75 11.00
CA PRO A 144 -23.71 -11.03 12.30
C PRO A 144 -23.00 -12.39 12.41
N ASP A 145 -23.08 -13.25 11.39
CA ASP A 145 -22.38 -14.54 11.40
C ASP A 145 -20.86 -14.32 11.35
N LYS A 146 -20.16 -14.95 12.28
CA LYS A 146 -18.71 -14.77 12.45
C LYS A 146 -17.93 -15.82 11.67
N ILE A 147 -17.28 -15.41 10.59
CA ILE A 147 -16.34 -16.25 9.85
C ILE A 147 -14.93 -16.11 10.44
N ILE A 148 -14.65 -16.87 11.49
CA ILE A 148 -13.40 -16.80 12.25
C ILE A 148 -12.14 -17.04 11.38
N PRO A 149 -12.08 -18.04 10.47
CA PRO A 149 -10.92 -18.24 9.63
C PRO A 149 -10.61 -17.04 8.71
N VAL A 150 -11.65 -16.36 8.21
CA VAL A 150 -11.50 -15.16 7.37
C VAL A 150 -10.94 -14.02 8.19
N ALA A 151 -11.40 -13.81 9.43
CA ALA A 151 -10.86 -12.78 10.31
C ALA A 151 -9.35 -12.95 10.55
N TRP A 152 -8.90 -14.18 10.81
CA TRP A 152 -7.47 -14.47 10.95
C TRP A 152 -6.68 -14.25 9.67
N ALA A 153 -7.17 -14.75 8.53
CA ALA A 153 -6.54 -14.54 7.24
C ALA A 153 -6.40 -13.05 6.89
N THR A 154 -7.44 -12.27 7.20
CA THR A 154 -7.48 -10.81 7.03
C THR A 154 -6.41 -10.13 7.88
N SER A 155 -6.36 -10.45 9.18
CA SER A 155 -5.36 -9.91 10.10
C SER A 155 -3.94 -10.22 9.64
N PHE A 156 -3.65 -11.47 9.24
CA PHE A 156 -2.33 -11.83 8.76
C PHE A 156 -1.97 -11.11 7.45
N ALA A 157 -2.93 -10.98 6.52
CA ALA A 157 -2.73 -10.20 5.31
C ALA A 157 -2.35 -8.73 5.63
N GLY A 158 -3.07 -8.10 6.55
CA GLY A 158 -2.75 -6.75 7.04
C GLY A 158 -1.36 -6.64 7.67
N MET A 159 -0.96 -7.61 8.49
CA MET A 159 0.40 -7.64 9.06
C MET A 159 1.48 -7.75 7.98
N PHE A 160 1.31 -8.66 7.00
CA PHE A 160 2.24 -8.79 5.88
C PHE A 160 2.29 -7.52 5.02
N LYS A 161 1.14 -6.90 4.74
CA LYS A 161 1.04 -5.59 4.08
C LYS A 161 1.92 -4.58 4.80
N TRP A 162 1.70 -4.36 6.10
CA TRP A 162 2.43 -3.35 6.87
C TRP A 162 3.94 -3.60 6.92
N ILE A 163 4.37 -4.86 7.09
CA ILE A 163 5.78 -5.24 7.02
C ILE A 163 6.39 -4.85 5.66
N LEU A 164 5.68 -5.12 4.56
CA LEU A 164 6.14 -4.82 3.20
C LEU A 164 6.12 -3.31 2.88
N VAL A 165 5.13 -2.58 3.38
CA VAL A 165 5.07 -1.11 3.28
C VAL A 165 6.26 -0.48 4.02
N VAL A 166 6.49 -0.86 5.27
CA VAL A 166 7.63 -0.37 6.07
C VAL A 166 8.95 -0.74 5.40
N SER A 167 9.10 -1.98 4.91
CA SER A 167 10.28 -2.41 4.17
C SER A 167 10.52 -1.56 2.92
N SER A 168 9.46 -1.24 2.17
CA SER A 168 9.53 -0.38 0.99
C SER A 168 9.99 1.04 1.33
N ILE A 169 9.52 1.61 2.44
CA ILE A 169 9.95 2.92 2.93
C ILE A 169 11.41 2.87 3.36
N LEU A 170 11.85 1.85 4.10
CA LEU A 170 13.24 1.69 4.52
C LEU A 170 14.19 1.56 3.33
N ILE A 171 13.80 0.81 2.29
CA ILE A 171 14.54 0.70 1.03
C ILE A 171 14.64 2.06 0.33
N LEU A 172 13.53 2.80 0.27
CA LEU A 172 13.49 4.13 -0.33
C LEU A 172 14.45 5.08 0.39
N LEU A 173 14.40 5.13 1.72
CA LEU A 173 15.28 5.95 2.56
C LEU A 173 16.75 5.55 2.40
N PHE A 174 17.04 4.25 2.38
CA PHE A 174 18.39 3.74 2.13
C PHE A 174 18.97 4.27 0.81
N TYR A 175 18.22 4.17 -0.29
CA TYR A 175 18.69 4.67 -1.59
C TYR A 175 18.72 6.20 -1.68
N LEU A 176 17.84 6.89 -0.93
CA LEU A 176 17.86 8.34 -0.80
C LEU A 176 19.18 8.79 -0.17
N LEU A 177 19.51 8.23 1.00
CA LEU A 177 20.75 8.52 1.73
C LEU A 177 21.99 8.19 0.87
N LYS A 178 22.00 7.03 0.21
CA LYS A 178 23.10 6.62 -0.68
C LYS A 178 23.29 7.59 -1.86
N THR A 179 22.20 8.16 -2.38
CA THR A 179 22.27 9.16 -3.47
C THR A 179 22.96 10.44 -3.00
N PHE A 180 22.69 10.91 -1.78
CA PHE A 180 23.32 12.10 -1.21
C PHE A 180 24.73 11.86 -0.66
N ALA A 181 25.09 10.62 -0.31
CA ALA A 181 26.45 10.28 0.13
C ALA A 181 27.47 10.20 -1.02
N LYS A 182 27.03 9.89 -2.25
CA LYS A 182 27.88 9.86 -3.45
C LYS A 182 28.73 11.12 -3.70
N PRO A 183 28.21 12.36 -3.61
CA PRO A 183 29.00 13.58 -3.84
C PRO A 183 30.09 13.85 -2.78
N LEU A 184 30.15 13.12 -1.66
CA LEU A 184 31.19 13.31 -0.63
C LEU A 184 32.47 12.47 -0.87
N ILE A 185 32.41 11.47 -1.76
CA ILE A 185 33.54 10.55 -2.04
C ILE A 185 34.30 10.98 -3.31
N VAL A 186 33.78 11.95 -4.05
CA VAL A 186 34.42 12.51 -5.26
C VAL A 186 34.61 14.00 -5.07
N LYS A 187 35.55 14.38 -4.21
CA LYS A 187 36.28 15.65 -4.36
C LYS A 187 37.78 15.32 -4.26
N PRO A 188 38.61 15.80 -5.22
CA PRO A 188 40.06 15.62 -5.19
C PRO A 188 40.70 16.31 -3.99
#